data_AF-A0A9D0GYU8-F1
#
_entry.id   AF-A0A9D0GYU8-F1
#
_cell.length_a   1.000
_cell.length_b   1.000
_cell.length_c   1.000
_cell.angle_alpha   90.00
_cell.angle_beta   90.00
_cell.angle_gamma   90.00
#
_symmetry.space_group_name_H-M   'P 1'
#
loop_
_entity.id
_entity.type
_entity.pdbx_description
1 polymer ?
#
loop_
_entity_poly.entity_id
_entity_poly.type
_entity_poly.pdbx_seq_one_letter_code
_entity_poly.pdbx_strand_id
1 'polypeptide(L)'
;PEQTVISGEKEAVEKAMEILKEKGAKKVVPLAVSVPAHSSLLREKAEEFGKYLDEIQIKDPKVPVISNITARPLTESDIIRKELKEHFYSPVRWVQSVQFMFSEGVDTFFEIGPKKVLTGLIKRITKGVNLINIQTLEDIKKGV
;
A
#
# COMPACT_ATOMS: atom_id res chain seq x y z
N PRO A 1 2.19 -1.44 15.05
CA PRO A 1 2.45 -0.55 13.90
C PRO A 1 2.82 0.86 14.39
N GLU A 2 4.04 1.33 14.10
CA GLU A 2 4.54 2.62 14.60
C GLU A 2 4.23 3.81 13.67
N GLN A 3 3.62 3.55 12.51
CA GLN A 3 3.29 4.56 11.51
C GLN A 3 1.98 4.18 10.80
N THR A 4 1.01 5.09 10.80
CA THR A 4 -0.31 4.93 10.18
C THR A 4 -0.68 6.25 9.49
N VAL A 5 -1.34 6.15 8.34
CA VAL A 5 -1.93 7.30 7.64
C VAL A 5 -3.44 7.28 7.85
N ILE A 6 -4.01 8.45 8.14
CA ILE A 6 -5.46 8.67 8.17
C ILE A 6 -5.85 9.60 7.02
N SER A 7 -7.04 9.43 6.48
CA SER A 7 -7.59 10.25 5.40
C SER A 7 -9.10 10.43 5.59
N GLY A 8 -9.64 11.51 5.04
CA GLY A 8 -11.05 11.88 5.18
C GLY A 8 -11.26 13.35 4.83
N GLU A 9 -12.35 13.93 5.32
CA GLU A 9 -12.61 15.37 5.21
C GLU A 9 -11.51 16.16 5.92
N LYS A 10 -11.12 17.30 5.35
CA LYS A 10 -9.97 18.08 5.81
C LYS A 10 -10.12 18.47 7.28
N GLU A 11 -11.27 19.03 7.64
CA GLU A 11 -11.58 19.50 8.99
C GLU A 11 -11.58 18.34 10.00
N ALA A 12 -12.06 17.16 9.58
CA ALA A 12 -12.05 15.96 10.41
C ALA A 12 -10.63 15.43 10.66
N VAL A 13 -9.78 15.44 9.62
CA VAL A 13 -8.36 15.04 9.74
C VAL A 13 -7.59 16.03 10.61
N GLU A 14 -7.78 17.34 10.43
CA GLU A 14 -7.16 18.38 11.26
C GLU A 14 -7.54 18.21 12.73
N LYS A 15 -8.83 17.98 13.03
CA LYS A 15 -9.28 17.68 14.39
C LYS A 15 -8.65 16.39 14.94
N ALA A 16 -8.56 15.35 14.14
CA ALA A 16 -7.91 14.10 14.54
C ALA A 16 -6.42 14.30 14.83
N MET A 17 -5.73 15.16 14.07
CA MET A 17 -4.33 15.49 14.29
C MET A 17 -4.11 16.11 15.67
N GLU A 18 -4.95 17.05 16.10
CA GLU A 18 -4.84 17.66 17.43
C GLU A 18 -5.09 16.64 18.55
N ILE A 19 -6.16 15.84 18.43
CA ILE A 19 -6.47 14.77 19.39
C ILE A 19 -5.31 13.78 19.51
N LEU A 20 -4.67 13.41 18.39
CA LEU A 20 -3.55 12.47 18.40
C LEU A 20 -2.30 13.06 19.08
N LYS A 21 -2.01 14.36 18.88
CA LYS A 21 -0.93 15.05 19.58
C LYS A 21 -1.18 15.09 21.09
N GLU A 22 -2.39 15.46 21.51
CA GLU A 22 -2.79 15.48 22.93
C GLU A 22 -2.68 14.11 23.59
N LYS A 23 -2.99 13.04 22.84
CA LYS A 23 -2.83 11.65 23.29
C LYS A 23 -1.39 11.12 23.25
N GLY A 24 -0.40 11.98 22.96
CA GLY A 24 1.01 11.64 23.06
C GLY A 24 1.61 10.96 21.81
N ALA A 25 0.96 11.09 20.64
CA ALA A 25 1.57 10.62 19.39
C ALA A 25 2.91 11.35 19.16
N LYS A 26 4.00 10.57 19.02
CA LYS A 26 5.37 11.11 18.91
C LYS A 26 5.54 12.11 17.75
N LYS A 27 4.84 11.88 16.64
CA LYS A 27 4.90 12.73 15.45
C LYS A 27 3.58 12.64 14.68
N VAL A 28 3.00 13.80 14.37
CA VAL A 28 1.81 13.95 13.54
C VAL A 28 2.13 14.95 12.44
N VAL A 29 2.06 14.52 11.17
CA VAL A 29 2.48 15.34 10.02
C VAL A 29 1.40 15.33 8.95
N PRO A 30 0.98 16.50 8.44
CA PRO A 30 0.12 16.56 7.27
C PRO A 30 0.88 16.14 6.02
N LEU A 31 0.27 15.30 5.19
CA LEU A 31 0.84 14.93 3.89
C LEU A 31 0.47 15.98 2.85
N ALA A 32 1.40 16.31 1.95
CA ALA A 32 1.18 17.23 0.84
C ALA A 32 0.41 16.55 -0.31
N VAL A 33 -0.82 16.11 -0.01
CA VAL A 33 -1.72 15.43 -0.94
C VAL A 33 -3.12 16.04 -0.83
N SER A 34 -3.80 16.24 -1.96
CA SER A 34 -5.14 16.85 -2.01
C SER A 34 -6.27 15.84 -2.04
N VAL A 35 -5.97 14.56 -2.26
CA VAL A 35 -6.97 13.48 -2.42
C VAL A 35 -7.05 12.65 -1.13
N PRO A 36 -8.25 12.42 -0.56
CA PRO A 36 -8.45 11.59 0.62
C PRO A 36 -8.41 10.08 0.24
N ALA A 37 -7.28 9.64 -0.29
CA ALA A 37 -7.05 8.26 -0.74
C ALA A 37 -7.37 7.24 0.36
N HIS A 38 -7.95 6.10 -0.03
CA HIS A 38 -8.30 5.01 0.88
C HIS A 38 -9.37 5.37 1.93
N SER A 39 -10.22 6.35 1.63
CA SER A 39 -11.38 6.73 2.46
C SER A 39 -12.70 6.48 1.73
N SER A 40 -13.80 6.41 2.48
CA SER A 40 -15.15 6.26 1.91
C SER A 40 -15.55 7.38 0.96
N LEU A 41 -14.86 8.53 0.99
CA LEU A 41 -15.10 9.66 0.08
C LEU A 41 -14.77 9.34 -1.38
N LEU A 42 -14.00 8.27 -1.64
CA LEU A 42 -13.66 7.85 -3.00
C LEU A 42 -14.59 6.78 -3.59
N ARG A 43 -15.70 6.44 -2.94
CA ARG A 43 -16.65 5.43 -3.46
C ARG A 43 -17.21 5.78 -4.83
N GLU A 44 -17.63 7.02 -5.05
CA GLU A 44 -18.15 7.45 -6.36
C GLU A 44 -17.08 7.36 -7.45
N LYS A 45 -15.84 7.78 -7.14
CA LYS A 45 -14.71 7.66 -8.05
C LYS A 45 -14.31 6.20 -8.31
N ALA A 46 -14.48 5.31 -7.35
CA ALA A 46 -14.31 3.89 -7.56
C ALA A 46 -15.35 3.32 -8.54
N GLU A 47 -16.60 3.78 -8.50
CA GLU A 47 -17.63 3.38 -9.48
C GLU A 47 -17.29 3.87 -10.89
N GLU A 48 -16.84 5.12 -11.04
CA GLU A 48 -16.35 5.64 -12.33
C GLU A 48 -15.16 4.84 -12.86
N PHE A 49 -14.17 4.58 -12.00
CA PHE A 49 -13.00 3.79 -12.34
C PHE A 49 -13.35 2.34 -12.70
N GLY A 50 -14.35 1.75 -12.02
CA GLY A 50 -14.85 0.41 -12.33
C GLY A 50 -15.35 0.26 -13.76
N LYS A 51 -16.08 1.26 -14.27
CA LYS A 51 -16.56 1.26 -15.67
C LYS A 51 -15.39 1.26 -16.66
N TYR A 52 -14.34 2.03 -16.38
CA TYR A 52 -13.13 2.02 -17.20
C TYR A 52 -12.39 0.68 -17.12
N LEU A 53 -12.33 0.07 -15.93
CA LEU A 53 -11.75 -1.26 -15.78
C LEU A 53 -12.47 -2.28 -16.67
N ASP A 54 -13.80 -2.26 -16.75
CA ASP A 54 -14.59 -3.22 -17.54
C ASP A 54 -14.18 -3.29 -19.02
N GLU A 55 -13.61 -2.22 -19.56
CA GLU A 55 -13.08 -2.16 -20.93
C GLU A 55 -11.66 -2.74 -21.06
N ILE A 56 -10.96 -2.99 -19.95
CA ILE A 56 -9.61 -3.52 -19.91
C ILE A 56 -9.62 -5.05 -19.76
N GLN A 57 -8.89 -5.73 -20.63
CA GLN A 57 -8.58 -7.15 -20.47
C GLN A 57 -7.50 -7.34 -19.39
N ILE A 58 -7.90 -7.90 -18.24
CA ILE A 58 -6.99 -8.33 -17.18
C ILE A 58 -6.80 -9.84 -17.33
N LYS A 59 -5.56 -10.32 -17.23
CA LYS A 59 -5.22 -11.75 -17.27
C LYS A 59 -4.83 -12.21 -15.87
N ASP A 60 -4.99 -13.51 -15.62
CA ASP A 60 -4.47 -14.12 -14.40
C ASP A 60 -2.96 -13.84 -14.26
N PRO A 61 -2.51 -13.40 -13.08
CA PRO A 61 -1.12 -13.07 -12.89
C PRO A 61 -0.27 -14.35 -12.82
N LYS A 62 0.90 -14.32 -13.47
CA LYS A 62 1.87 -15.43 -13.39
C LYS A 62 2.52 -15.57 -12.01
N VAL A 63 2.51 -14.48 -11.25
CA VAL A 63 3.05 -14.40 -9.88
C VAL A 63 1.94 -13.84 -9.00
N PRO A 64 1.62 -14.45 -7.86
CA PRO A 64 0.55 -13.96 -6.99
C PRO A 64 0.76 -12.50 -6.59
N VAL A 65 -0.31 -11.70 -6.67
CA VAL A 65 -0.29 -10.30 -6.23
C VAL A 65 -0.87 -10.23 -4.82
N ILE A 66 -0.14 -9.66 -3.85
CA ILE A 66 -0.69 -9.52 -2.50
C ILE A 66 -1.66 -8.34 -2.46
N SER A 67 -2.92 -8.63 -2.13
CA SER A 67 -3.99 -7.65 -1.95
C SER A 67 -3.64 -6.63 -0.86
N ASN A 68 -3.90 -5.35 -1.12
CA ASN A 68 -3.78 -4.30 -0.12
C ASN A 68 -4.98 -4.30 0.84
N ILE A 69 -6.13 -4.82 0.41
CA ILE A 69 -7.35 -4.86 1.22
C ILE A 69 -7.33 -6.04 2.20
N THR A 70 -6.89 -7.21 1.76
CA THR A 70 -6.96 -8.46 2.53
C THR A 70 -5.61 -8.95 3.05
N ALA A 71 -4.50 -8.45 2.50
CA ALA A 71 -3.14 -8.97 2.76
C ALA A 71 -3.00 -10.47 2.45
N ARG A 72 -3.66 -10.91 1.37
CA ARG A 72 -3.65 -12.29 0.88
C ARG A 72 -3.36 -12.34 -0.63
N PRO A 73 -2.86 -13.45 -1.16
CA PRO A 73 -2.53 -13.58 -2.57
C PRO A 73 -3.80 -13.52 -3.43
N LEU A 74 -3.69 -12.80 -4.55
CA LEU A 74 -4.65 -12.74 -5.64
C LEU A 74 -4.05 -13.46 -6.84
N THR A 75 -4.78 -14.44 -7.37
CA THR A 75 -4.34 -15.31 -8.48
C THR A 75 -5.32 -15.34 -9.65
N GLU A 76 -6.45 -14.64 -9.55
CA GLU A 76 -7.52 -14.63 -10.55
C GLU A 76 -7.80 -13.20 -11.01
N SER A 77 -7.95 -12.99 -12.32
CA SER A 77 -8.15 -11.67 -12.93
C SER A 77 -9.40 -10.96 -12.42
N ASP A 78 -10.48 -11.69 -12.20
CA ASP A 78 -11.76 -11.11 -11.77
C ASP A 78 -11.70 -10.60 -10.33
N ILE A 79 -10.93 -11.29 -9.47
CA ILE A 79 -10.69 -10.83 -8.10
C ILE A 79 -9.78 -9.60 -8.12
N ILE A 80 -8.77 -9.56 -8.99
CA ILE A 80 -7.91 -8.37 -9.15
C ILE A 80 -8.71 -7.17 -9.64
N ARG A 81 -9.63 -7.37 -10.60
CA ARG A 81 -10.53 -6.31 -11.08
C ARG A 81 -11.32 -5.71 -9.92
N LYS A 82 -11.90 -6.56 -9.07
CA LYS A 82 -12.63 -6.14 -7.87
C LYS A 82 -11.72 -5.40 -6.88
N GLU A 83 -10.54 -5.96 -6.58
CA GLU A 83 -9.54 -5.33 -5.70
C GLU A 83 -9.20 -3.91 -6.18
N LEU A 84 -8.88 -3.74 -7.47
CA LEU A 84 -8.49 -2.44 -8.02
C LEU A 84 -9.58 -1.36 -7.82
N LYS A 85 -10.85 -1.74 -7.96
CA LYS A 85 -11.99 -0.86 -7.68
C LYS A 85 -12.11 -0.56 -6.19
N GLU A 86 -12.20 -1.61 -5.36
CA GLU A 86 -12.45 -1.47 -3.93
C GLU A 86 -11.30 -0.76 -3.19
N HIS A 87 -10.08 -0.84 -3.71
CA HIS A 87 -8.86 -0.28 -3.12
C HIS A 87 -8.89 1.26 -3.01
N PHE A 88 -9.66 1.94 -3.86
CA PHE A 88 -9.85 3.40 -3.80
C PHE A 88 -10.36 3.87 -2.43
N TYR A 89 -11.27 3.11 -1.83
CA TYR A 89 -11.93 3.47 -0.57
C TYR A 89 -11.62 2.51 0.59
N SER A 90 -10.67 1.59 0.38
CA SER A 90 -10.28 0.59 1.37
C SER A 90 -8.87 0.86 1.89
N PRO A 91 -8.58 0.59 3.17
CA PRO A 91 -7.27 0.83 3.76
C PRO A 91 -6.20 -0.09 3.19
N VAL A 92 -4.96 0.41 3.11
CA VAL A 92 -3.79 -0.37 2.72
C VAL A 92 -3.24 -1.14 3.92
N ARG A 93 -3.41 -2.46 3.94
CA ARG A 93 -2.94 -3.37 5.00
C ARG A 93 -1.46 -3.77 4.82
N TRP A 94 -0.60 -2.79 4.59
CA TRP A 94 0.83 -3.01 4.25
C TRP A 94 1.59 -3.84 5.29
N VAL A 95 1.38 -3.56 6.58
CA VAL A 95 2.02 -4.29 7.68
C VAL A 95 1.65 -5.77 7.60
N GLN A 96 0.36 -6.07 7.43
CA GLN A 96 -0.13 -7.44 7.31
C GLN A 96 0.38 -8.11 6.03
N SER A 97 0.48 -7.38 4.91
CA SER A 97 1.01 -7.93 3.65
C SER A 97 2.47 -8.36 3.79
N VAL A 98 3.30 -7.53 4.42
CA VAL A 98 4.72 -7.86 4.68
C VAL A 98 4.86 -9.01 5.68
N GLN A 99 4.05 -9.02 6.75
CA GLN A 99 4.05 -10.12 7.71
C GLN A 99 3.61 -11.45 7.07
N PHE A 100 2.61 -11.41 6.20
CA PHE A 100 2.17 -12.57 5.44
C PHE A 100 3.28 -13.10 4.51
N MET A 101 3.88 -12.23 3.69
CA MET A 101 4.99 -12.65 2.82
C MET A 101 6.14 -13.27 3.62
N PHE A 102 6.50 -12.67 4.76
CA PHE A 102 7.53 -13.21 5.64
C PHE A 102 7.13 -14.57 6.25
N SER A 103 5.87 -14.77 6.65
CA SER A 103 5.41 -16.06 7.17
C SER A 103 5.38 -17.16 6.11
N GLU A 104 5.22 -16.79 4.84
CA GLU A 104 5.32 -17.69 3.68
C GLU A 104 6.79 -17.94 3.26
N GLY A 105 7.77 -17.47 4.04
CA GLY A 105 9.18 -17.74 3.81
C GLY A 105 9.89 -16.74 2.88
N VAL A 106 9.27 -15.61 2.53
CA VAL A 106 9.96 -14.54 1.80
C VAL A 106 11.02 -13.91 2.70
N ASP A 107 12.28 -14.11 2.34
CA ASP A 107 13.44 -13.57 3.05
C ASP A 107 14.07 -12.36 2.34
N THR A 108 13.73 -12.11 1.08
CA THR A 108 14.37 -11.10 0.24
C THR A 108 13.31 -10.25 -0.46
N PHE A 109 13.39 -8.93 -0.27
CA PHE A 109 12.47 -7.96 -0.87
C PHE A 109 13.21 -7.03 -1.81
N PHE A 110 12.68 -6.90 -3.02
CA PHE A 110 13.14 -5.95 -4.03
C PHE A 110 12.17 -4.77 -4.12
N GLU A 111 12.60 -3.57 -3.74
CA GLU A 111 11.86 -2.33 -4.00
C GLU A 111 12.26 -1.78 -5.37
N ILE A 112 11.37 -1.92 -6.35
CA ILE A 112 11.56 -1.44 -7.71
C ILE A 112 10.87 -0.08 -7.86
N GLY A 113 11.64 0.93 -8.26
CA GLY A 113 11.17 2.30 -8.40
C GLY A 113 11.97 3.29 -7.55
N PRO A 114 11.69 4.60 -7.68
CA PRO A 114 12.51 5.64 -7.08
C PRO A 114 12.40 5.65 -5.55
N LYS A 115 13.45 6.15 -4.88
CA LYS A 115 13.57 6.26 -3.42
C LYS A 115 13.62 4.87 -2.75
N LYS A 116 13.43 4.84 -1.42
CA LYS A 116 13.60 3.66 -0.56
C LYS A 116 12.52 3.59 0.53
N VAL A 117 11.29 3.99 0.18
CA VAL A 117 10.21 4.15 1.16
C VAL A 117 9.77 2.78 1.67
N LEU A 118 9.48 1.85 0.76
CA LEU A 118 9.00 0.51 1.13
C LEU A 118 10.09 -0.28 1.85
N THR A 119 11.34 -0.18 1.41
CA THR A 119 12.52 -0.74 2.11
C THR A 119 12.57 -0.27 3.57
N GLY A 120 12.41 1.05 3.79
CA GLY A 120 12.39 1.62 5.12
C GLY A 120 11.22 1.12 5.98
N LEU A 121 10.04 0.94 5.38
CA LEU A 121 8.86 0.39 6.06
C LEU A 121 9.04 -1.09 6.42
N ILE A 122 9.49 -1.93 5.46
CA ILE A 122 9.71 -3.37 5.66
C ILE A 122 10.71 -3.61 6.79
N LYS A 123 11.82 -2.85 6.83
CA LYS A 123 12.84 -2.94 7.89
C LYS A 123 12.27 -2.75 9.31
N ARG A 124 11.17 -2.00 9.46
CA ARG A 124 10.49 -1.80 10.76
C ARG A 124 9.46 -2.89 11.07
N ILE A 125 8.96 -3.58 10.04
CA ILE A 125 7.92 -4.61 10.17
C ILE A 125 8.54 -5.98 10.46
N THR A 126 9.57 -6.36 9.72
CA THR A 126 10.25 -7.65 9.86
C THR A 126 11.78 -7.48 9.88
N LYS A 127 12.46 -8.29 10.69
CA LYS A 127 13.93 -8.29 10.86
C LYS A 127 14.51 -9.53 10.20
N GLY A 128 15.79 -9.47 9.82
CA GLY A 128 16.51 -10.62 9.26
C GLY A 128 16.19 -10.90 7.78
N VAL A 129 15.57 -9.93 7.08
CA VAL A 129 15.30 -10.01 5.65
C VAL A 129 16.32 -9.21 4.85
N ASN A 130 16.63 -9.67 3.64
CA ASN A 130 17.42 -8.95 2.66
C ASN A 130 16.56 -7.90 1.97
N LEU A 131 17.07 -6.67 1.86
CA LEU A 131 16.37 -5.56 1.25
C LEU A 131 17.22 -4.96 0.14
N ILE A 132 16.73 -5.04 -1.09
CA ILE A 132 17.41 -4.58 -2.29
C ILE A 132 16.54 -3.51 -2.93
N ASN A 133 17.14 -2.40 -3.35
CA ASN A 133 16.42 -1.31 -3.99
C ASN A 133 16.98 -1.09 -5.40
N ILE A 134 16.08 -1.08 -6.38
CA ILE A 134 16.39 -0.97 -7.80
C ILE A 134 15.73 0.31 -8.33
N GLN A 135 16.53 1.36 -8.50
CA GLN A 135 16.07 2.66 -9.01
C GLN A 135 16.49 2.89 -10.46
N THR A 136 17.63 2.32 -10.85
CA THR A 136 18.26 2.50 -12.15
C THR A 136 18.63 1.15 -12.77
N LEU A 137 18.91 1.14 -14.07
CA LEU A 137 19.42 -0.05 -14.77
C LEU A 137 20.76 -0.54 -14.21
N GLU A 138 21.57 0.35 -13.65
CA GLU A 138 22.83 -0.03 -13.00
C GLU A 138 22.61 -0.80 -11.70
N ASP A 139 21.54 -0.50 -10.96
CA ASP A 139 21.21 -1.19 -9.72
C ASP A 139 20.83 -2.65 -9.99
N ILE A 140 20.21 -2.95 -11.14
CA ILE A 140 19.90 -4.32 -11.57
C ILE A 140 21.18 -5.14 -11.69
N LYS A 141 22.25 -4.57 -12.22
CA LYS A 141 23.55 -5.25 -12.40
C LYS A 141 24.30 -5.48 -11.10
N LYS A 142 23.95 -4.73 -10.04
CA LYS A 142 24.58 -4.81 -8.71
C LYS A 142 23.76 -5.63 -7.71
N GLY A 143 22.47 -5.84 -7.99
CA GLY A 143 21.48 -6.40 -7.07
C GLY A 143 21.04 -7.84 -7.36
N VAL A 144 21.77 -8.56 -8.22
CA VAL A 144 21.65 -10.01 -8.46
C VAL A 144 23.01 -10.66 -8.23
#